data_AF-A0A2H3TNN9-F1
#
_entry.id   AF-A0A2H3TNN9-F1
#
_cell.length_a   1.000
_cell.length_b   1.000
_cell.length_c   1.000
_cell.angle_alpha   90.00
_cell.angle_beta   90.00
_cell.angle_gamma   90.00
#
_symmetry.space_group_name_H-M   'P 1'
#
loop_
_entity.id
_entity.type
_entity.pdbx_description
1 polymer ?
#
loop_
_entity_poly.entity_id
_entity_poly.type
_entity_poly.pdbx_seq_one_letter_code
_entity_poly.pdbx_strand_id
1 'polypeptide(L)'
;MATTWLDISSLYGSTTDIAYRIRSKVDGKLLTQEVQSPGTRAKASYLPFNPMGVPTNTRPGVEPEGLFAGGDPRTNEDWLLLGIHTLLLREHNRLCDILKKQKPGWDDEQLYQTVRLVMSAKHALIANAYQMAYWTEKMPWPRDDGFPLYRQMFGENALEINPANTYPWPLVTKNGKPMTVSAEMAVVYRFHEFIIPNFPIKDQNNETLWEQNLFDTSFNSTGFLNAGLERILAGALSSHIPNFKSGVDESFRSAGLYRGRPFDIVVSSIVHEREQGLPTFNQYFREYNAQDPEVVVPIRDIWDKFSTDPEDIENLKKLYKHPDDIDLVVGCQLGEEWFPGTTVPKSALIISLFSLFGMGNSDRFSIGFAMMRCLLVDRPWDCHPSNALEDLIWERKDVPGFPNFRFYSDFWLKKLDLPAHGTNLLWRLITENSEINCVQRSPLFPPDNITNPILCSQEAGKGTSLVVLLNLFQIALSLLKQGPYSFIATVIITAGSGILAIIHYLGWKTSGRHKT
;
A
#
# COMPACT_ATOMS: atom_id res chain seq x y z
N MET A 1 -11.16 -10.16 10.00
CA MET A 1 -10.76 -11.04 8.89
C MET A 1 -10.44 -10.14 7.71
N ALA A 2 -9.25 -10.30 7.15
CA ALA A 2 -8.77 -9.60 5.96
C ALA A 2 -8.35 -10.66 4.93
N THR A 3 -8.43 -10.35 3.64
CA THR A 3 -7.65 -11.08 2.64
C THR A 3 -6.17 -10.74 2.85
N THR A 4 -5.26 -11.66 2.49
CA THR A 4 -3.82 -11.37 2.64
C THR A 4 -3.39 -10.24 1.70
N TRP A 5 -4.01 -10.13 0.52
CA TRP A 5 -3.56 -9.26 -0.59
C TRP A 5 -3.77 -7.76 -0.32
N LEU A 6 -3.04 -6.92 -1.07
CA LEU A 6 -3.22 -5.46 -1.07
C LEU A 6 -4.43 -5.03 -1.94
N ASP A 7 -5.60 -5.60 -1.64
CA ASP A 7 -6.84 -5.48 -2.43
C ASP A 7 -7.90 -4.53 -1.82
N ILE A 8 -7.51 -3.80 -0.76
CA ILE A 8 -8.38 -2.93 0.03
C ILE A 8 -9.62 -3.67 0.56
N SER A 9 -9.48 -4.93 0.96
CA SER A 9 -10.53 -5.65 1.69
C SER A 9 -10.96 -4.93 2.98
N SER A 10 -10.16 -3.99 3.48
CA SER A 10 -10.53 -3.08 4.56
C SER A 10 -11.69 -2.14 4.21
N LEU A 11 -11.85 -1.76 2.94
CA LEU A 11 -13.01 -1.01 2.43
C LEU A 11 -14.08 -1.96 1.88
N TYR A 12 -13.68 -2.92 1.03
CA TYR A 12 -14.62 -3.75 0.27
C TYR A 12 -15.18 -4.96 1.03
N GLY A 13 -14.59 -5.32 2.17
CA GLY A 13 -14.90 -6.54 2.89
C GLY A 13 -14.12 -7.75 2.39
N SER A 14 -14.00 -8.74 3.26
CA SER A 14 -13.33 -10.04 2.96
C SER A 14 -14.31 -11.17 2.62
N THR A 15 -15.61 -10.88 2.59
CA THR A 15 -16.66 -11.84 2.22
C THR A 15 -17.59 -11.22 1.20
N THR A 16 -18.21 -12.06 0.37
CA THR A 16 -19.17 -11.62 -0.65
C THR A 16 -20.38 -10.92 -0.05
N ASP A 17 -20.85 -11.37 1.12
CA ASP A 17 -21.97 -10.77 1.85
C ASP A 17 -21.65 -9.34 2.31
N ILE A 18 -20.50 -9.12 2.96
CA ILE A 18 -20.08 -7.76 3.38
C ILE A 18 -19.94 -6.87 2.15
N ALA A 19 -19.22 -7.34 1.12
CA ALA A 19 -19.01 -6.60 -0.13
C ALA A 19 -20.33 -6.22 -0.82
N TYR A 20 -21.35 -7.07 -0.74
CA TYR A 20 -22.66 -6.80 -1.31
C TYR A 20 -23.48 -5.78 -0.50
N ARG A 21 -23.41 -5.84 0.83
CA ARG A 21 -24.19 -4.95 1.72
C ARG A 21 -23.76 -3.49 1.66
N ILE A 22 -22.47 -3.23 1.46
CA ILE A 22 -21.90 -1.88 1.42
C ILE A 22 -22.04 -1.18 0.05
N ARG A 23 -22.61 -1.86 -0.96
CA ARG A 23 -22.82 -1.33 -2.31
C ARG A 23 -24.15 -0.61 -2.44
N SER A 24 -24.17 0.49 -3.21
CA SER A 24 -25.40 1.17 -3.60
C SER A 24 -26.20 0.36 -4.61
N LYS A 25 -25.51 -0.49 -5.39
CA LYS A 25 -26.04 -1.26 -6.52
C LYS A 25 -26.54 -0.36 -7.66
N VAL A 26 -26.05 0.89 -7.69
CA VAL A 26 -26.31 1.88 -8.72
C VAL A 26 -24.98 2.44 -9.22
N ASP A 27 -24.77 2.34 -10.54
CA ASP A 27 -23.59 2.84 -11.26
C ASP A 27 -22.25 2.32 -10.70
N GLY A 28 -22.24 1.13 -10.11
CA GLY A 28 -21.09 0.47 -9.53
C GLY A 28 -20.63 1.04 -8.20
N LYS A 29 -21.40 1.94 -7.57
CA LYS A 29 -20.96 2.72 -6.42
C LYS A 29 -21.09 1.97 -5.09
N LEU A 30 -20.30 2.43 -4.12
CA LEU A 30 -20.48 2.14 -2.70
C LEU A 30 -21.52 3.09 -2.08
N LEU A 31 -22.19 2.63 -1.03
CA LEU A 31 -23.11 3.46 -0.24
C LEU A 31 -22.37 4.62 0.42
N THR A 32 -23.00 5.78 0.45
CA THR A 32 -22.50 6.99 1.12
C THR A 32 -23.65 7.71 1.82
N GLN A 33 -23.30 8.65 2.69
CA GLN A 33 -24.21 9.68 3.17
C GLN A 33 -23.61 11.06 2.96
N GLU A 34 -24.44 12.04 2.61
CA GLU A 34 -24.02 13.43 2.40
C GLU A 34 -24.28 14.25 3.65
N VAL A 35 -23.21 14.75 4.27
CA VAL A 35 -23.28 15.51 5.52
C VAL A 35 -22.59 16.86 5.35
N GLN A 36 -23.25 17.93 5.80
CA GLN A 36 -22.60 19.23 5.93
C GLN A 36 -22.15 19.40 7.38
N SER A 37 -20.85 19.28 7.60
CA SER A 37 -20.25 19.46 8.91
C SER A 37 -20.34 20.91 9.38
N PRO A 38 -20.48 21.17 10.69
CA PRO A 38 -20.48 22.53 11.25
C PRO A 38 -19.29 23.37 10.78
N GLY A 39 -19.58 24.48 10.10
CA GLY A 39 -18.57 25.43 9.62
C GLY A 39 -17.80 24.97 8.37
N THR A 40 -18.30 23.97 7.62
CA THR A 40 -17.81 23.68 6.26
C THR A 40 -18.69 24.35 5.20
N ARG A 41 -18.10 24.65 4.03
CA ARG A 41 -18.78 25.38 2.94
C ARG A 41 -19.78 24.51 2.17
N ALA A 42 -19.50 23.21 2.05
CA ALA A 42 -20.30 22.28 1.28
C ALA A 42 -20.60 20.99 2.08
N LYS A 43 -21.60 20.25 1.56
CA LYS A 43 -21.81 18.85 1.93
C LYS A 43 -20.65 18.00 1.42
N ALA A 44 -20.29 16.99 2.19
CA ALA A 44 -19.27 16.04 1.83
C ALA A 44 -19.79 14.60 2.02
N SER A 45 -19.31 13.69 1.18
CA SER A 45 -19.67 12.27 1.25
C SER A 45 -18.90 11.55 2.35
N TYR A 46 -19.62 10.79 3.18
CA TYR A 46 -19.05 9.97 4.26
C TYR A 46 -19.47 8.51 4.11
N LEU A 47 -18.77 7.61 4.82
CA LEU A 47 -19.23 6.23 5.02
C LEU A 47 -20.66 6.24 5.59
N PRO A 48 -21.54 5.31 5.18
CA PRO A 48 -22.89 5.21 5.74
C PRO A 48 -22.81 4.67 7.17
N PHE A 49 -23.80 5.00 8.01
CA PHE A 49 -24.02 4.29 9.27
C PHE A 49 -24.31 2.80 9.00
N ASN A 50 -24.31 1.97 10.04
CA ASN A 50 -24.40 0.52 9.93
C ASN A 50 -25.76 -0.09 10.32
N PRO A 51 -26.92 0.34 9.77
CA PRO A 51 -28.19 -0.37 9.99
C PRO A 51 -28.25 -1.71 9.24
N MET A 52 -27.27 -1.99 8.38
CA MET A 52 -27.13 -3.21 7.58
C MET A 52 -26.43 -4.35 8.33
N GLY A 53 -25.96 -4.10 9.55
CA GLY A 53 -25.36 -5.12 10.42
C GLY A 53 -24.11 -5.77 9.83
N VAL A 54 -23.24 -5.00 9.17
CA VAL A 54 -21.90 -5.52 8.86
C VAL A 54 -21.10 -5.67 10.18
N PRO A 55 -20.22 -6.67 10.30
CA PRO A 55 -19.45 -6.86 11.52
C PRO A 55 -18.59 -5.63 11.86
N THR A 56 -18.82 -5.04 13.02
CA THR A 56 -18.12 -3.84 13.49
C THR A 56 -17.74 -4.01 14.96
N ASN A 57 -16.48 -3.71 15.30
CA ASN A 57 -16.04 -3.61 16.69
C ASN A 57 -16.71 -2.40 17.34
N THR A 58 -17.06 -2.55 18.61
CA THR A 58 -17.61 -1.46 19.42
C THR A 58 -17.07 -1.52 20.85
N ARG A 59 -17.46 -0.52 21.66
CA ARG A 59 -17.21 -0.41 23.10
C ARG A 59 -18.55 -0.35 23.86
N PRO A 60 -18.56 -0.63 25.19
CA PRO A 60 -19.78 -0.54 25.99
C PRO A 60 -20.49 0.81 25.84
N GLY A 61 -21.82 0.77 25.70
CA GLY A 61 -22.65 1.97 25.54
C GLY A 61 -22.68 2.58 24.14
N VAL A 62 -22.01 1.95 23.16
CA VAL A 62 -22.05 2.37 21.76
C VAL A 62 -22.63 1.23 20.91
N GLU A 63 -23.80 1.45 20.34
CA GLU A 63 -24.45 0.47 19.48
C GLU A 63 -23.77 0.44 18.09
N PRO A 64 -23.50 -0.75 17.51
CA PRO A 64 -22.88 -0.87 16.19
C PRO A 64 -23.58 -0.10 15.07
N GLU A 65 -24.90 0.06 15.14
CA GLU A 65 -25.71 0.78 14.16
C GLU A 65 -25.41 2.28 14.14
N GLY A 66 -24.95 2.83 15.27
CA GLY A 66 -24.50 4.22 15.41
C GLY A 66 -23.07 4.45 14.91
N LEU A 67 -22.39 3.40 14.45
CA LEU A 67 -21.06 3.46 13.85
C LEU A 67 -21.12 3.34 12.33
N PHE A 68 -20.05 3.70 11.65
CA PHE A 68 -19.98 3.55 10.20
C PHE A 68 -19.85 2.08 9.77
N ALA A 69 -20.48 1.74 8.65
CA ALA A 69 -20.28 0.47 7.98
C ALA A 69 -18.99 0.51 7.14
N GLY A 70 -18.17 -0.53 7.26
CA GLY A 70 -16.95 -0.71 6.47
C GLY A 70 -16.64 -2.18 6.22
N GLY A 71 -15.61 -2.43 5.42
CA GLY A 71 -15.19 -3.78 5.06
C GLY A 71 -14.47 -4.55 6.18
N ASP A 72 -13.83 -3.83 7.10
CA ASP A 72 -13.13 -4.38 8.26
C ASP A 72 -13.83 -4.00 9.57
N PRO A 73 -13.93 -4.91 10.56
CA PRO A 73 -14.54 -4.59 11.85
C PRO A 73 -13.90 -3.42 12.61
N ARG A 74 -12.68 -3.00 12.25
CA ARG A 74 -11.94 -1.89 12.88
C ARG A 74 -12.13 -0.57 12.15
N THR A 75 -13.04 -0.45 11.17
CA THR A 75 -13.27 0.81 10.44
C THR A 75 -13.46 2.03 11.36
N ASN A 76 -14.04 1.86 12.56
CA ASN A 76 -14.32 2.94 13.52
C ASN A 76 -13.29 3.04 14.65
N GLU A 77 -12.07 2.56 14.45
CA GLU A 77 -11.05 2.50 15.51
C GLU A 77 -10.52 3.89 15.90
N ASP A 78 -10.32 4.79 14.95
CA ASP A 78 -9.98 6.20 15.18
C ASP A 78 -10.42 7.11 14.01
N TRP A 79 -10.37 8.43 14.20
CA TRP A 79 -10.75 9.42 13.18
C TRP A 79 -9.81 9.52 11.98
N LEU A 80 -8.51 9.25 12.15
CA LEU A 80 -7.54 9.29 11.05
C LEU A 80 -7.77 8.12 10.10
N LEU A 81 -8.01 6.92 10.63
CA LEU A 81 -8.38 5.74 9.88
C LEU A 81 -9.71 5.94 9.14
N LEU A 82 -10.73 6.51 9.81
CA LEU A 82 -11.98 6.91 9.16
C LEU A 82 -11.77 7.92 8.03
N GLY A 83 -10.83 8.85 8.21
CA GLY A 83 -10.42 9.80 7.17
C GLY A 83 -9.92 9.10 5.91
N ILE A 84 -9.01 8.14 6.07
CA ILE A 84 -8.48 7.34 4.95
C ILE A 84 -9.57 6.49 4.30
N HIS A 85 -10.41 5.80 5.08
CA HIS A 85 -11.52 5.03 4.51
C HIS A 85 -12.50 5.91 3.73
N THR A 86 -12.79 7.11 4.21
CA THR A 86 -13.66 8.07 3.52
C THR A 86 -13.03 8.54 2.20
N LEU A 87 -11.72 8.81 2.17
CA LEU A 87 -11.02 9.15 0.92
C LEU A 87 -11.07 8.00 -0.10
N LEU A 88 -10.84 6.75 0.34
CA LEU A 88 -10.89 5.57 -0.55
C LEU A 88 -12.31 5.34 -1.10
N LEU A 89 -13.34 5.54 -0.28
CA LEU A 89 -14.74 5.48 -0.67
C LEU A 89 -15.07 6.54 -1.74
N ARG A 90 -14.68 7.79 -1.51
CA ARG A 90 -14.87 8.89 -2.47
C ARG A 90 -14.17 8.60 -3.79
N GLU A 91 -12.93 8.10 -3.73
CA GLU A 91 -12.17 7.77 -4.93
C GLU A 91 -12.81 6.63 -5.73
N HIS A 92 -13.33 5.61 -5.05
CA HIS A 92 -14.10 4.56 -5.72
C HIS A 92 -15.29 5.15 -6.47
N ASN A 93 -16.15 5.91 -5.79
CA ASN A 93 -17.36 6.47 -6.42
C ASN A 93 -17.03 7.45 -7.55
N ARG A 94 -15.96 8.24 -7.41
CA ARG A 94 -15.45 9.15 -8.44
C ARG A 94 -14.95 8.38 -9.67
N LEU A 95 -14.23 7.28 -9.48
CA LEU A 95 -13.79 6.41 -10.56
C LEU A 95 -14.95 5.71 -11.24
N CYS A 96 -16.00 5.31 -10.51
CA CYS A 96 -17.24 4.79 -11.09
C CYS A 96 -17.89 5.82 -12.02
N ASP A 97 -17.99 7.10 -11.61
CA ASP A 97 -18.53 8.17 -12.45
C ASP A 97 -17.71 8.41 -13.72
N ILE A 98 -16.38 8.37 -13.61
CA ILE A 98 -15.48 8.50 -14.76
C ILE A 98 -15.67 7.31 -15.70
N LEU A 99 -15.71 6.09 -15.15
CA LEU A 99 -15.81 4.87 -15.94
C LEU A 99 -17.18 4.75 -16.61
N LYS A 100 -18.27 5.13 -15.95
CA LYS A 100 -19.62 5.17 -16.55
C LYS A 100 -19.68 6.08 -17.77
N LYS A 101 -18.99 7.23 -17.73
CA LYS A 101 -18.86 8.13 -18.90
C LYS A 101 -18.06 7.50 -20.04
N GLN A 102 -16.98 6.77 -19.71
CA GLN A 102 -16.14 6.09 -20.71
C GLN A 102 -16.80 4.84 -21.30
N LYS A 103 -17.65 4.15 -20.51
CA LYS A 103 -18.35 2.92 -20.87
C LYS A 103 -19.84 3.01 -20.51
N PRO A 104 -20.65 3.81 -21.25
CA PRO A 104 -22.06 4.05 -20.89
C PRO A 104 -22.92 2.79 -20.83
N GLY A 105 -22.61 1.80 -21.65
CA GLY A 105 -23.32 0.51 -21.72
C GLY A 105 -22.94 -0.50 -20.64
N TRP A 106 -22.00 -0.20 -19.75
CA TRP A 106 -21.65 -1.12 -18.65
C TRP A 106 -22.68 -1.07 -17.54
N ASP A 107 -22.98 -2.24 -16.98
CA ASP A 107 -23.86 -2.41 -15.82
C ASP A 107 -23.16 -2.13 -14.48
N ASP A 108 -23.92 -2.20 -13.40
CA ASP A 108 -23.43 -1.95 -12.03
C ASP A 108 -22.27 -2.87 -11.64
N GLU A 109 -22.36 -4.17 -11.98
CA GLU A 109 -21.37 -5.17 -11.57
C GLU A 109 -20.04 -4.97 -12.32
N GLN A 110 -20.13 -4.70 -13.63
CA GLN A 110 -18.96 -4.41 -14.46
C GLN A 110 -18.21 -3.17 -13.96
N LEU A 111 -18.93 -2.11 -13.60
CA LEU A 111 -18.35 -0.89 -13.04
C LEU A 111 -17.71 -1.15 -11.68
N TYR A 112 -18.46 -1.77 -10.76
CA TYR A 112 -17.98 -2.05 -9.40
C TYR A 112 -16.71 -2.91 -9.40
N GLN A 113 -16.71 -4.04 -10.11
CA GLN A 113 -15.56 -4.95 -10.11
C GLN A 113 -14.34 -4.32 -10.79
N THR A 114 -14.55 -3.57 -11.88
CA THR A 114 -13.45 -2.87 -12.56
C THR A 114 -12.83 -1.81 -11.67
N VAL A 115 -13.64 -0.97 -11.03
CA VAL A 115 -13.12 0.07 -10.13
C VAL A 115 -12.49 -0.52 -8.89
N ARG A 116 -13.05 -1.58 -8.29
CA ARG A 116 -12.44 -2.33 -7.18
C ARG A 116 -11.04 -2.83 -7.54
N LEU A 117 -10.89 -3.41 -8.73
CA LEU A 117 -9.63 -3.93 -9.23
C LEU A 117 -8.59 -2.81 -9.44
N VAL A 118 -9.01 -1.70 -10.04
CA VAL A 118 -8.16 -0.52 -10.25
C VAL A 118 -7.76 0.12 -8.92
N MET A 119 -8.68 0.22 -7.97
CA MET A 119 -8.39 0.72 -6.63
C MET A 119 -7.34 -0.12 -5.92
N SER A 120 -7.43 -1.46 -6.03
CA SER A 120 -6.40 -2.37 -5.51
C SER A 120 -5.02 -2.08 -6.11
N ALA A 121 -4.94 -1.91 -7.43
CA ALA A 121 -3.70 -1.52 -8.11
C ALA A 121 -3.18 -0.15 -7.64
N LYS A 122 -4.06 0.86 -7.48
CA LYS A 122 -3.68 2.17 -6.94
C LYS A 122 -3.13 2.06 -5.51
N HIS A 123 -3.77 1.25 -4.67
CA HIS A 123 -3.34 1.07 -3.28
C HIS A 123 -1.99 0.37 -3.18
N ALA A 124 -1.75 -0.66 -3.99
CA ALA A 124 -0.44 -1.31 -4.10
C ALA A 124 0.65 -0.31 -4.54
N LEU A 125 0.37 0.55 -5.52
CA LEU A 125 1.30 1.60 -5.96
C LEU A 125 1.58 2.65 -4.86
N ILE A 126 0.56 3.06 -4.11
CA ILE A 126 0.74 3.96 -2.95
C ILE A 126 1.61 3.30 -1.88
N ALA A 127 1.38 2.02 -1.58
CA ALA A 127 2.18 1.25 -0.63
C ALA A 127 3.63 1.13 -1.08
N ASN A 128 3.87 0.89 -2.38
CA ASN A 128 5.22 0.87 -2.96
C ASN A 128 5.91 2.24 -2.82
N ALA A 129 5.21 3.34 -3.16
CA ALA A 129 5.75 4.69 -3.04
C ALA A 129 6.10 5.04 -1.58
N TYR A 130 5.30 4.58 -0.61
CA TYR A 130 5.61 4.70 0.81
C TYR A 130 6.93 4.01 1.16
N GLN A 131 7.09 2.75 0.75
CA GLN A 131 8.32 1.99 1.02
C GLN A 131 9.55 2.62 0.35
N MET A 132 9.41 3.15 -0.86
CA MET A 132 10.49 3.84 -1.58
C MET A 132 11.01 5.07 -0.82
N ALA A 133 10.11 5.78 -0.14
CA ALA A 133 10.47 7.05 0.48
C ALA A 133 11.37 6.92 1.72
N TYR A 134 11.41 5.73 2.35
CA TYR A 134 12.35 5.41 3.42
C TYR A 134 13.67 4.82 2.91
N TRP A 135 13.80 4.64 1.59
CA TRP A 135 14.96 3.97 1.02
C TRP A 135 16.12 4.90 0.74
N THR A 136 17.34 4.43 0.99
CA THR A 136 18.58 5.16 0.71
C THR A 136 19.58 4.27 -0.02
N GLU A 137 20.56 4.89 -0.68
CA GLU A 137 21.62 4.15 -1.40
C GLU A 137 22.46 3.25 -0.51
N LYS A 138 22.45 3.50 0.80
CA LYS A 138 23.22 2.77 1.83
C LYS A 138 22.54 1.50 2.30
N MET A 139 21.34 1.20 1.80
CA MET A 139 20.62 0.01 2.21
C MET A 139 21.39 -1.26 1.78
N PRO A 140 21.54 -2.25 2.67
CA PRO A 140 22.44 -3.39 2.48
C PRO A 140 21.88 -4.49 1.57
N TRP A 141 20.68 -4.32 1.03
CA TRP A 141 20.07 -5.30 0.14
C TRP A 141 20.45 -5.00 -1.31
N PRO A 142 20.68 -6.03 -2.13
CA PRO A 142 20.95 -5.84 -3.54
C PRO A 142 19.81 -5.07 -4.20
N ARG A 143 20.14 -4.14 -5.08
CA ARG A 143 19.14 -3.53 -5.97
C ARG A 143 18.66 -4.51 -7.05
N ASP A 144 19.39 -5.62 -7.23
CA ASP A 144 19.30 -6.53 -8.37
C ASP A 144 18.81 -7.95 -8.02
N ASP A 145 18.68 -8.30 -6.73
CA ASP A 145 18.39 -9.66 -6.23
C ASP A 145 16.91 -10.03 -6.27
N GLY A 146 16.29 -9.92 -7.44
CA GLY A 146 15.09 -10.71 -7.74
C GLY A 146 13.84 -10.42 -6.91
N PHE A 147 13.86 -9.47 -5.97
CA PHE A 147 12.66 -8.96 -5.31
C PHE A 147 11.95 -7.98 -6.27
N PRO A 148 10.77 -8.30 -6.78
CA PRO A 148 10.01 -7.52 -7.75
C PRO A 148 9.43 -6.25 -7.18
N LEU A 149 9.09 -6.23 -5.89
CA LEU A 149 8.83 -4.96 -5.20
C LEU A 149 10.08 -4.07 -5.26
N TYR A 150 11.29 -4.60 -5.08
CA TYR A 150 12.53 -3.84 -5.28
C TYR A 150 12.72 -3.33 -6.70
N ARG A 151 12.47 -4.13 -7.72
CA ARG A 151 12.52 -3.63 -9.11
C ARG A 151 11.41 -2.63 -9.42
N GLN A 152 10.23 -2.77 -8.79
CA GLN A 152 9.19 -1.74 -8.84
C GLN A 152 9.61 -0.46 -8.09
N MET A 153 10.48 -0.58 -7.07
CA MET A 153 10.99 0.50 -6.22
C MET A 153 12.23 1.21 -6.80
N PHE A 154 13.08 0.53 -7.58
CA PHE A 154 14.36 1.07 -8.10
C PHE A 154 14.52 1.02 -9.61
N GLY A 155 13.64 0.34 -10.35
CA GLY A 155 13.71 0.35 -11.80
C GLY A 155 13.56 1.78 -12.30
N GLU A 156 14.61 2.34 -12.92
CA GLU A 156 14.59 3.71 -13.44
C GLU A 156 13.57 3.83 -14.59
N ASN A 157 13.15 2.69 -15.15
CA ASN A 157 12.07 2.58 -16.11
C ASN A 157 11.32 1.25 -15.99
N ALA A 158 10.10 1.19 -16.56
CA ALA A 158 9.24 0.02 -16.48
C ALA A 158 9.85 -1.26 -17.08
N LEU A 159 10.85 -1.17 -17.97
CA LEU A 159 11.49 -2.34 -18.59
C LEU A 159 12.46 -3.08 -17.64
N GLU A 160 12.85 -2.45 -16.54
CA GLU A 160 13.69 -3.06 -15.50
C GLU A 160 12.90 -3.90 -14.51
N ILE A 161 11.57 -3.73 -14.47
CA ILE A 161 10.66 -4.58 -13.69
C ILE A 161 10.61 -5.96 -14.36
N ASN A 162 11.06 -7.01 -13.66
CA ASN A 162 11.14 -8.37 -14.22
C ASN A 162 10.14 -9.35 -13.59
N PRO A 163 8.89 -9.44 -14.11
CA PRO A 163 7.92 -10.47 -13.74
C PRO A 163 8.31 -11.90 -13.98
N ALA A 164 9.30 -12.19 -14.83
CA ALA A 164 9.63 -13.58 -15.15
C ALA A 164 10.12 -14.34 -13.90
N ASN A 165 10.57 -13.62 -12.87
CA ASN A 165 10.97 -14.19 -11.58
C ASN A 165 9.82 -14.30 -10.56
N THR A 166 8.60 -13.87 -10.89
CA THR A 166 7.66 -13.39 -9.85
C THR A 166 6.37 -14.16 -9.78
N TYR A 167 5.95 -14.89 -10.82
CA TYR A 167 4.81 -15.82 -10.74
C TYR A 167 4.75 -16.76 -11.96
N PRO A 168 4.36 -18.05 -11.83
CA PRO A 168 4.15 -18.84 -10.60
C PRO A 168 5.38 -19.71 -10.26
N TRP A 169 6.59 -19.15 -10.38
CA TRP A 169 7.80 -19.96 -10.27
C TRP A 169 8.26 -20.15 -8.80
N PRO A 170 9.06 -21.20 -8.52
CA PRO A 170 9.32 -21.72 -7.16
C PRO A 170 9.84 -20.71 -6.14
N LEU A 171 10.50 -19.63 -6.58
CA LEU A 171 11.15 -18.64 -5.71
C LEU A 171 10.18 -17.87 -4.81
N VAL A 172 8.92 -17.73 -5.21
CA VAL A 172 7.90 -17.00 -4.43
C VAL A 172 6.80 -17.91 -3.90
N THR A 173 6.93 -19.22 -4.12
CA THR A 173 5.99 -20.21 -3.61
C THR A 173 6.67 -21.05 -2.54
N LYS A 174 6.09 -21.11 -1.34
CA LYS A 174 6.56 -22.06 -0.32
C LYS A 174 5.84 -23.39 -0.56
N ASN A 175 6.58 -24.42 -0.96
CA ASN A 175 6.05 -25.74 -1.28
C ASN A 175 4.93 -25.71 -2.35
N GLY A 176 5.11 -24.89 -3.39
CA GLY A 176 4.14 -24.73 -4.47
C GLY A 176 2.88 -23.93 -4.10
N LYS A 177 2.81 -23.35 -2.90
CA LYS A 177 1.74 -22.45 -2.47
C LYS A 177 2.21 -20.99 -2.48
N PRO A 178 1.35 -20.03 -2.88
CA PRO A 178 1.65 -18.61 -2.76
C PRO A 178 2.05 -18.23 -1.33
N MET A 179 3.05 -17.37 -1.16
CA MET A 179 3.38 -16.81 0.14
C MET A 179 2.26 -15.86 0.60
N THR A 180 1.89 -15.95 1.87
CA THR A 180 0.92 -15.08 2.52
C THR A 180 1.60 -14.34 3.67
N VAL A 181 0.93 -13.34 4.25
CA VAL A 181 1.41 -12.68 5.48
C VAL A 181 1.70 -13.73 6.56
N SER A 182 2.88 -13.66 7.15
CA SER A 182 3.28 -14.55 8.23
C SER A 182 2.70 -14.10 9.58
N ALA A 183 2.56 -15.03 10.53
CA ALA A 183 2.07 -14.69 11.86
C ALA A 183 3.05 -13.75 12.61
N GLU A 184 4.35 -13.91 12.34
CA GLU A 184 5.42 -13.03 12.83
C GLU A 184 5.25 -11.61 12.31
N MET A 185 4.97 -11.41 11.02
CA MET A 185 4.68 -10.08 10.49
C MET A 185 3.43 -9.46 11.15
N ALA A 186 2.38 -10.24 11.39
CA ALA A 186 1.14 -9.72 12.01
C ALA A 186 1.34 -9.15 13.44
N VAL A 187 2.43 -9.52 14.10
CA VAL A 187 2.84 -8.96 15.40
C VAL A 187 3.93 -7.91 15.23
N VAL A 188 4.99 -8.19 14.47
CA VAL A 188 6.17 -7.32 14.35
C VAL A 188 5.90 -6.07 13.51
N TYR A 189 4.96 -6.10 12.57
CA TYR A 189 4.54 -4.92 11.78
C TYR A 189 3.67 -3.93 12.58
N ARG A 190 3.53 -4.13 13.89
CA ARG A 190 2.83 -3.21 14.80
C ARG A 190 3.77 -2.10 15.24
N PHE A 191 4.09 -1.22 14.32
CA PHE A 191 4.90 -0.03 14.57
C PHE A 191 4.10 1.05 15.33
N HIS A 192 3.57 0.68 16.50
CA HIS A 192 2.73 1.53 17.34
C HIS A 192 3.48 2.75 17.89
N GLU A 193 4.81 2.73 17.83
CA GLU A 193 5.70 3.86 18.14
C GLU A 193 5.51 5.03 17.16
N PHE A 194 4.88 4.80 16.00
CA PHE A 194 4.52 5.85 15.06
C PHE A 194 3.13 6.45 15.29
N ILE A 195 2.36 5.96 16.26
CA ILE A 195 1.04 6.52 16.55
C ILE A 195 1.20 7.95 17.06
N ILE A 196 0.53 8.89 16.40
CA ILE A 196 0.41 10.27 16.89
C ILE A 196 -0.61 10.34 18.02
N PRO A 197 -0.22 10.75 19.25
CA PRO A 197 -1.16 10.75 20.38
C PRO A 197 -2.19 11.88 20.27
N ASN A 198 -1.81 13.00 19.68
CA ASN A 198 -2.68 14.15 19.45
C ASN A 198 -2.44 14.73 18.06
N PHE A 199 -3.48 15.33 17.48
CA PHE A 199 -3.40 16.05 16.21
C PHE A 199 -4.29 17.29 16.23
N PRO A 200 -3.88 18.41 15.61
CA PRO A 200 -4.68 19.62 15.55
C PRO A 200 -5.90 19.42 14.66
N ILE A 201 -7.07 19.90 15.07
CA ILE A 201 -8.19 20.10 14.14
C ILE A 201 -8.11 21.52 13.60
N LYS A 202 -8.05 21.65 12.27
CA LYS A 202 -7.75 22.93 11.62
C LYS A 202 -8.90 23.47 10.81
N ASP A 203 -9.04 24.79 10.77
CA ASP A 203 -10.02 25.45 9.92
C ASP A 203 -9.49 25.66 8.48
N GLN A 204 -10.30 26.28 7.62
CA GLN A 204 -9.92 26.59 6.23
C GLN A 204 -8.76 27.60 6.10
N ASN A 205 -8.43 28.34 7.15
CA ASN A 205 -7.32 29.29 7.19
C ASN A 205 -6.04 28.66 7.76
N ASN A 206 -6.06 27.33 8.00
CA ASN A 206 -4.97 26.57 8.61
C ASN A 206 -4.72 26.97 10.08
N GLU A 207 -5.71 27.56 10.75
CA GLU A 207 -5.69 27.87 12.18
C GLU A 207 -6.16 26.65 12.98
N THR A 208 -5.43 26.32 14.06
CA THR A 208 -5.83 25.23 14.96
C THR A 208 -7.03 25.67 15.80
N LEU A 209 -8.13 24.94 15.67
CA LEU A 209 -9.34 25.12 16.47
C LEU A 209 -9.19 24.46 17.85
N TRP A 210 -8.69 23.23 17.90
CA TRP A 210 -8.33 22.51 19.13
C TRP A 210 -7.34 21.38 18.82
N GLU A 211 -6.69 20.85 19.85
CA GLU A 211 -5.89 19.61 19.78
C GLU A 211 -6.76 18.41 20.13
N GLN A 212 -6.82 17.42 19.24
CA GLN A 212 -7.61 16.21 19.40
C GLN A 212 -6.71 15.05 19.84
N ASN A 213 -7.01 14.46 21.01
CA ASN A 213 -6.42 13.19 21.41
C ASN A 213 -6.95 12.07 20.51
N LEU A 214 -6.05 11.28 19.91
CA LEU A 214 -6.42 10.23 18.96
C LEU A 214 -7.20 9.10 19.63
N PHE A 215 -6.80 8.68 20.83
CA PHE A 215 -7.46 7.60 21.56
C PHE A 215 -8.92 7.95 21.90
N ASP A 216 -9.20 9.20 22.23
CA ASP A 216 -10.57 9.68 22.52
C ASP A 216 -11.50 9.65 21.28
N THR A 217 -10.94 9.54 20.08
CA THR A 217 -11.72 9.46 18.84
C THR A 217 -12.30 8.07 18.57
N SER A 218 -11.87 7.06 19.32
CA SER A 218 -12.29 5.67 19.15
C SER A 218 -13.80 5.49 19.26
N PHE A 219 -14.38 4.84 18.24
CA PHE A 219 -15.82 4.57 18.13
C PHE A 219 -16.69 5.83 18.24
N ASN A 220 -16.23 6.97 17.72
CA ASN A 220 -16.92 8.26 17.78
C ASN A 220 -17.30 8.80 16.38
N SER A 221 -18.24 8.12 15.70
CA SER A 221 -18.69 8.50 14.35
C SER A 221 -19.39 9.86 14.30
N THR A 222 -20.18 10.22 15.31
CA THR A 222 -20.86 11.53 15.37
C THR A 222 -19.84 12.67 15.52
N GLY A 223 -18.83 12.49 16.37
CA GLY A 223 -17.76 13.47 16.53
C GLY A 223 -16.95 13.64 15.25
N PHE A 224 -16.68 12.56 14.51
CA PHE A 224 -16.03 12.61 13.20
C PHE A 224 -16.80 13.49 12.20
N LEU A 225 -18.12 13.28 12.09
CA LEU A 225 -18.98 14.10 11.24
C LEU A 225 -19.01 15.57 11.67
N ASN A 226 -19.03 15.83 12.98
CA ASN A 226 -19.07 17.19 13.52
C ASN A 226 -17.75 17.94 13.31
N ALA A 227 -16.60 17.26 13.44
CA ALA A 227 -15.30 17.84 13.17
C ALA A 227 -15.09 18.12 11.68
N GLY A 228 -15.57 17.19 10.83
CA GLY A 228 -15.47 17.29 9.37
C GLY A 228 -14.15 16.75 8.84
N LEU A 229 -14.23 15.99 7.74
CA LEU A 229 -13.09 15.30 7.13
C LEU A 229 -11.94 16.26 6.82
N GLU A 230 -12.24 17.39 6.19
CA GLU A 230 -11.24 18.33 5.68
C GLU A 230 -10.39 18.92 6.82
N ARG A 231 -11.01 19.17 7.98
CA ARG A 231 -10.32 19.68 9.16
C ARG A 231 -9.41 18.65 9.81
N ILE A 232 -9.88 17.39 9.85
CA ILE A 232 -9.11 16.24 10.36
C ILE A 232 -7.91 15.97 9.44
N LEU A 233 -8.11 15.94 8.12
CA LEU A 233 -7.04 15.72 7.15
C LEU A 233 -6.01 16.84 7.17
N ALA A 234 -6.41 18.10 7.27
CA ALA A 234 -5.50 19.23 7.44
C ALA A 234 -4.65 19.09 8.71
N GLY A 235 -5.28 18.62 9.79
CA GLY A 235 -4.63 18.22 11.02
C GLY A 235 -3.54 17.18 10.84
N ALA A 236 -3.94 16.03 10.27
CA ALA A 236 -3.06 14.90 10.00
C ALA A 236 -1.85 15.31 9.14
N LEU A 237 -2.07 16.08 8.08
CA LEU A 237 -1.02 16.58 7.18
C LEU A 237 -0.03 17.53 7.87
N SER A 238 -0.43 18.17 8.96
CA SER A 238 0.43 19.07 9.73
C SER A 238 1.03 18.42 10.98
N SER A 239 0.68 17.17 11.26
CA SER A 239 1.14 16.45 12.44
C SER A 239 2.54 15.88 12.20
N HIS A 240 3.34 15.88 13.25
CA HIS A 240 4.65 15.23 13.24
C HIS A 240 4.48 13.76 13.67
N ILE A 241 4.88 12.83 12.81
CA ILE A 241 4.90 11.40 13.14
C ILE A 241 6.08 11.14 14.09
N PRO A 242 5.87 10.57 15.29
CA PRO A 242 6.95 10.24 16.19
C PRO A 242 7.95 9.31 15.52
N ASN A 243 9.19 9.31 15.99
CA ASN A 243 10.14 8.31 15.53
C ASN A 243 10.05 7.06 16.41
N PHE A 244 10.46 5.91 15.89
CA PHE A 244 10.27 4.63 16.57
C PHE A 244 10.96 4.57 17.95
N LYS A 245 12.08 5.29 18.12
CA LYS A 245 12.85 5.34 19.36
C LYS A 245 12.13 6.08 20.49
N SER A 246 11.13 6.90 20.15
CA SER A 246 10.33 7.62 21.14
C SER A 246 9.45 6.69 21.97
N GLY A 247 9.26 5.44 21.54
CA GLY A 247 8.37 4.49 22.20
C GLY A 247 6.90 4.79 21.95
N VAL A 248 6.03 4.01 22.58
CA VAL A 248 4.58 4.16 22.49
C VAL A 248 4.08 5.11 23.58
N ASP A 249 3.24 6.07 23.20
CA ASP A 249 2.65 7.05 24.11
C ASP A 249 1.79 6.41 25.22
N GLU A 250 1.82 6.99 26.42
CA GLU A 250 1.10 6.50 27.60
C GLU A 250 -0.42 6.44 27.40
N SER A 251 -0.98 7.25 26.50
CA SER A 251 -2.40 7.19 26.15
C SER A 251 -2.81 5.81 25.59
N PHE A 252 -1.86 5.05 25.03
CA PHE A 252 -2.09 3.72 24.46
C PHE A 252 -1.53 2.57 25.33
N ARG A 253 -0.61 2.86 26.25
CA ARG A 253 -0.07 1.90 27.22
C ARG A 253 -0.88 1.85 28.52
N SER A 254 -1.28 3.01 29.00
CA SER A 254 -2.02 3.20 30.25
C SER A 254 -3.46 3.65 29.97
N ALA A 255 -4.05 3.18 28.86
CA ALA A 255 -5.30 3.64 28.28
C ALA A 255 -6.56 3.41 29.15
N GLY A 256 -6.41 2.86 30.35
CA GLY A 256 -7.50 2.49 31.24
C GLY A 256 -8.31 1.34 30.65
N LEU A 257 -9.42 1.64 29.96
CA LEU A 257 -10.30 0.65 29.33
C LEU A 257 -10.44 0.88 27.82
N TYR A 258 -10.01 -0.08 27.01
CA TYR A 258 -10.36 -0.14 25.58
C TYR A 258 -11.43 -1.22 25.39
N ARG A 259 -12.55 -0.85 24.75
CA ARG A 259 -13.71 -1.75 24.54
C ARG A 259 -14.19 -2.42 25.84
N GLY A 260 -14.09 -1.72 26.97
CA GLY A 260 -14.54 -2.19 28.29
C GLY A 260 -13.57 -3.11 29.02
N ARG A 261 -12.31 -3.21 28.59
CA ARG A 261 -11.29 -4.05 29.24
C ARG A 261 -9.98 -3.29 29.45
N PRO A 262 -9.21 -3.61 30.50
CA PRO A 262 -7.85 -3.10 30.66
C PRO A 262 -7.05 -3.28 29.38
N PHE A 263 -6.41 -2.22 28.92
CA PHE A 263 -5.73 -2.21 27.63
C PHE A 263 -4.41 -1.49 27.70
N ASP A 264 -3.38 -2.21 27.27
CA ASP A 264 -2.07 -1.71 26.92
C ASP A 264 -1.75 -2.31 25.54
N ILE A 265 -1.53 -1.45 24.55
CA ILE A 265 -1.32 -1.88 23.17
C ILE A 265 0.00 -2.68 22.98
N VAL A 266 1.01 -2.39 23.81
CA VAL A 266 2.30 -3.07 23.81
C VAL A 266 2.14 -4.45 24.44
N VAL A 267 1.51 -4.53 25.61
CA VAL A 267 1.21 -5.82 26.28
C VAL A 267 0.32 -6.69 25.40
N SER A 268 -0.68 -6.11 24.74
CA SER A 268 -1.54 -6.82 23.79
C SER A 268 -0.74 -7.48 22.65
N SER A 269 0.36 -6.87 22.23
CA SER A 269 1.24 -7.45 21.21
C SER A 269 2.02 -8.65 21.74
N ILE A 270 2.55 -8.55 22.95
CA ILE A 270 3.25 -9.66 23.63
C ILE A 270 2.31 -10.83 23.92
N VAL A 271 1.11 -10.56 24.47
CA VAL A 271 0.12 -11.61 24.76
C VAL A 271 -0.29 -12.32 23.47
N HIS A 272 -0.53 -11.58 22.40
CA HIS A 272 -0.95 -12.17 21.12
C HIS A 272 0.17 -13.03 20.51
N GLU A 273 1.43 -12.62 20.56
CA GLU A 273 2.53 -13.44 20.03
C GLU A 273 2.69 -14.76 20.78
N ARG A 274 2.53 -14.73 22.11
CA ARG A 274 2.58 -15.90 22.97
C ARG A 274 1.39 -16.83 22.72
N GLU A 275 0.19 -16.29 22.52
CA GLU A 275 -1.01 -17.07 22.16
C GLU A 275 -0.84 -17.81 20.83
N GLN A 276 -0.18 -17.16 19.86
CA GLN A 276 0.11 -17.76 18.55
C GLN A 276 1.30 -18.75 18.60
N GLY A 277 2.02 -18.81 19.72
CA GLY A 277 3.21 -19.65 19.86
C GLY A 277 4.33 -19.26 18.91
N LEU A 278 4.52 -17.95 18.70
CA LEU A 278 5.61 -17.46 17.85
C LEU A 278 6.98 -17.81 18.45
N PRO A 279 8.02 -18.03 17.60
CA PRO A 279 9.37 -18.26 18.09
C PRO A 279 9.89 -17.03 18.86
N THR A 280 10.80 -17.26 19.80
CA THR A 280 11.49 -16.15 20.48
C THR A 280 12.44 -15.42 19.52
N PHE A 281 12.90 -14.23 19.89
CA PHE A 281 13.78 -13.41 19.04
C PHE A 281 15.00 -14.20 18.54
N ASN A 282 15.74 -14.83 19.46
CA ASN A 282 16.93 -15.59 19.11
C ASN A 282 16.61 -16.86 18.33
N GLN A 283 15.48 -17.53 18.60
CA GLN A 283 15.06 -18.71 17.82
C GLN A 283 14.79 -18.32 16.36
N TYR A 284 14.01 -17.26 16.13
CA TYR A 284 13.70 -16.78 14.79
C TYR A 284 14.97 -16.42 14.02
N PHE A 285 15.87 -15.63 14.62
CA PHE A 285 17.06 -15.16 13.93
C PHE A 285 18.14 -16.23 13.76
N ARG A 286 18.17 -17.31 14.57
CA ARG A 286 19.02 -18.47 14.30
C ARG A 286 18.59 -19.18 13.01
N GLU A 287 17.29 -19.43 12.84
CA GLU A 287 16.74 -20.07 11.63
C GLU A 287 16.87 -19.16 10.40
N TYR A 288 16.69 -17.85 10.56
CA TYR A 288 16.92 -16.89 9.50
C TYR A 288 18.40 -16.85 9.08
N ASN A 289 19.33 -16.71 10.03
CA ASN A 289 20.76 -16.66 9.72
C ASN A 289 21.30 -17.99 9.17
N ALA A 290 20.69 -19.12 9.53
CA ALA A 290 21.05 -20.43 8.98
C ALA A 290 20.79 -20.54 7.47
N GLN A 291 19.98 -19.63 6.89
CA GLN A 291 19.75 -19.53 5.45
C GLN A 291 20.84 -18.75 4.71
N ASP A 292 21.92 -18.33 5.40
CA ASP A 292 23.03 -17.54 4.86
C ASP A 292 22.57 -16.25 4.13
N PRO A 293 21.78 -15.39 4.80
CA PRO A 293 21.31 -14.15 4.19
C PRO A 293 22.42 -13.11 4.10
N GLU A 294 22.34 -12.21 3.12
CA GLU A 294 23.30 -11.10 3.02
C GLU A 294 23.26 -10.16 4.24
N VAL A 295 22.07 -9.99 4.84
CA VAL A 295 21.89 -9.20 6.05
C VAL A 295 21.69 -10.15 7.23
N VAL A 296 22.76 -10.38 7.99
CA VAL A 296 22.74 -11.17 9.23
C VAL A 296 22.23 -10.34 10.40
N VAL A 297 21.38 -10.92 11.24
CA VAL A 297 20.93 -10.30 12.50
C VAL A 297 21.65 -10.94 13.68
N PRO A 298 22.42 -10.21 14.50
CA PRO A 298 23.18 -10.80 15.59
C PRO A 298 22.29 -11.55 16.60
N ILE A 299 22.72 -12.75 17.00
CA ILE A 299 22.11 -13.49 18.11
C ILE A 299 22.56 -12.87 19.43
N ARG A 300 21.59 -12.63 20.32
CA ARG A 300 21.78 -11.93 21.59
C ARG A 300 21.72 -12.94 22.73
N ASP A 301 22.80 -13.71 22.88
CA ASP A 301 22.92 -14.81 23.86
C ASP A 301 23.26 -14.34 25.29
N ILE A 302 23.58 -13.06 25.49
CA ILE A 302 23.78 -12.42 26.79
C ILE A 302 22.95 -11.14 26.88
N TRP A 303 22.57 -10.75 28.10
CA TRP A 303 21.70 -9.59 28.35
C TRP A 303 22.21 -8.31 27.69
N ASP A 304 23.50 -8.01 27.86
CA ASP A 304 24.11 -6.75 27.39
C ASP A 304 24.11 -6.58 25.86
N LYS A 305 23.71 -7.61 25.10
CA LYS A 305 23.52 -7.52 23.64
C LYS A 305 22.12 -7.06 23.23
N PHE A 306 21.16 -6.93 24.15
CA PHE A 306 19.79 -6.52 23.84
C PHE A 306 19.57 -5.02 23.81
N SER A 307 20.21 -4.26 24.70
CA SER A 307 20.07 -2.81 24.79
C SER A 307 21.36 -2.23 25.39
N THR A 308 21.71 -1.01 25.00
CA THR A 308 22.75 -0.23 25.66
C THR A 308 22.25 0.47 26.92
N ASP A 309 20.92 0.51 27.13
CA ASP A 309 20.30 1.08 28.33
C ASP A 309 20.39 0.10 29.51
N PRO A 310 21.09 0.46 30.61
CA PRO A 310 21.17 -0.38 31.81
C PRO A 310 19.81 -0.69 32.44
N GLU A 311 18.82 0.20 32.33
CA GLU A 311 17.48 -0.01 32.88
C GLU A 311 16.73 -1.11 32.13
N ASP A 312 16.80 -1.10 30.78
CA ASP A 312 16.26 -2.18 29.95
C ASP A 312 16.87 -3.53 30.34
N ILE A 313 18.19 -3.57 30.51
CA ILE A 313 18.91 -4.78 30.89
C ILE A 313 18.48 -5.29 32.28
N GLU A 314 18.30 -4.39 33.25
CA GLU A 314 17.82 -4.75 34.58
C GLU A 314 16.38 -5.29 34.53
N ASN A 315 15.51 -4.65 33.74
CA ASN A 315 14.13 -5.08 33.55
C ASN A 315 14.05 -6.43 32.83
N LEU A 316 14.84 -6.67 31.80
CA LEU A 316 14.92 -7.96 31.11
C LEU A 316 15.31 -9.09 32.08
N LYS A 317 16.31 -8.87 32.95
CA LYS A 317 16.74 -9.84 33.97
C LYS A 317 15.66 -10.14 35.01
N LYS A 318 14.77 -9.18 35.28
CA LYS A 318 13.61 -9.38 36.18
C LYS A 318 12.49 -10.15 35.50
N LEU A 319 12.26 -9.90 34.22
CA LEU A 319 11.09 -10.39 33.47
C LEU A 319 11.32 -11.75 32.79
N TYR A 320 12.54 -12.05 32.36
CA TYR A 320 12.90 -13.27 31.63
C TYR A 320 13.94 -14.08 32.39
N LYS A 321 13.89 -15.42 32.26
CA LYS A 321 14.84 -16.32 32.94
C LYS A 321 16.16 -16.42 32.17
N HIS A 322 16.10 -16.43 30.84
CA HIS A 322 17.25 -16.54 29.95
C HIS A 322 17.10 -15.58 28.75
N PRO A 323 18.21 -15.06 28.17
CA PRO A 323 18.16 -14.20 26.98
C PRO A 323 17.41 -14.82 25.78
N ASP A 324 17.42 -16.15 25.67
CA ASP A 324 16.68 -16.89 24.62
C ASP A 324 15.16 -16.95 24.85
N ASP A 325 14.68 -16.58 26.03
CA ASP A 325 13.24 -16.54 26.35
C ASP A 325 12.58 -15.23 25.90
N ILE A 326 13.36 -14.24 25.41
CA ILE A 326 12.84 -12.93 25.03
C ILE A 326 11.95 -13.07 23.80
N ASP A 327 10.70 -12.62 23.97
CA ASP A 327 9.68 -12.57 22.94
C ASP A 327 10.17 -11.87 21.66
N LEU A 328 9.63 -12.27 20.51
CA LEU A 328 10.07 -11.76 19.20
C LEU A 328 9.85 -10.25 19.09
N VAL A 329 8.65 -9.78 19.44
CA VAL A 329 8.32 -8.34 19.36
C VAL A 329 9.22 -7.51 20.27
N VAL A 330 9.50 -8.01 21.49
CA VAL A 330 10.34 -7.33 22.49
C VAL A 330 11.78 -7.23 21.99
N GLY A 331 12.34 -8.34 21.49
CA GLY A 331 13.69 -8.33 20.93
C GLY A 331 13.80 -7.43 19.69
N CYS A 332 12.75 -7.37 18.86
CA CYS A 332 12.68 -6.43 17.75
C CYS A 332 12.66 -4.97 18.21
N GLN A 333 11.78 -4.62 19.14
CA GLN A 333 11.59 -3.25 19.64
C GLN A 333 12.83 -2.70 20.36
N LEU A 334 13.54 -3.54 21.12
CA LEU A 334 14.81 -3.16 21.77
C LEU A 334 15.99 -3.04 20.78
N GLY A 335 15.79 -3.34 19.49
CA GLY A 335 16.88 -3.32 18.52
C GLY A 335 17.42 -1.93 18.25
N GLU A 336 18.69 -1.70 18.59
CA GLU A 336 19.39 -0.43 18.35
C GLU A 336 20.14 -0.34 17.01
N GLU A 337 20.10 -1.41 16.23
CA GLU A 337 20.58 -1.40 14.85
C GLU A 337 19.43 -1.04 13.92
N TRP A 338 19.49 0.15 13.32
CA TRP A 338 18.42 0.70 12.48
C TRP A 338 18.72 0.47 11.00
N PHE A 339 17.68 0.35 10.18
CA PHE A 339 17.88 0.46 8.74
C PHE A 339 18.30 1.88 8.35
N PRO A 340 19.29 2.05 7.44
CA PRO A 340 19.79 3.37 7.04
C PRO A 340 18.67 4.32 6.57
N GLY A 341 18.60 5.50 7.19
CA GLY A 341 17.58 6.51 6.85
C GLY A 341 16.21 6.29 7.49
N THR A 342 16.07 5.26 8.33
CA THR A 342 14.86 4.97 9.09
C THR A 342 15.12 4.99 10.58
N THR A 343 14.05 4.99 11.37
CA THR A 343 14.13 4.73 12.81
C THR A 343 13.60 3.37 13.19
N VAL A 344 13.25 2.49 12.24
CA VAL A 344 12.71 1.15 12.55
C VAL A 344 13.87 0.15 12.73
N PRO A 345 13.82 -0.74 13.75
CA PRO A 345 14.85 -1.74 13.96
C PRO A 345 15.05 -2.65 12.76
N LYS A 346 16.31 -3.02 12.50
CA LYS A 346 16.70 -3.91 11.39
C LYS A 346 15.97 -5.25 11.44
N SER A 347 15.88 -5.84 12.61
CA SER A 347 15.15 -7.09 12.83
C SER A 347 13.66 -6.98 12.47
N ALA A 348 13.00 -5.89 12.87
CA ALA A 348 11.58 -5.69 12.63
C ALA A 348 11.24 -5.50 11.15
N LEU A 349 12.05 -4.68 10.46
CA LEU A 349 11.90 -4.45 9.03
C LEU A 349 12.23 -5.70 8.20
N ILE A 350 13.22 -6.50 8.58
CA ILE A 350 13.51 -7.80 7.93
C ILE A 350 12.25 -8.65 7.86
N ILE A 351 11.63 -8.93 9.01
CA ILE A 351 10.44 -9.79 9.11
C ILE A 351 9.30 -9.23 8.25
N SER A 352 9.11 -7.92 8.33
CA SER A 352 8.04 -7.20 7.63
C SER A 352 8.22 -7.20 6.11
N LEU A 353 9.41 -6.86 5.64
CA LEU A 353 9.73 -6.76 4.23
C LEU A 353 9.72 -8.12 3.54
N PHE A 354 10.27 -9.18 4.16
CA PHE A 354 10.20 -10.54 3.61
C PHE A 354 8.75 -10.97 3.35
N SER A 355 7.87 -10.72 4.31
CA SER A 355 6.45 -11.07 4.17
C SER A 355 5.74 -10.20 3.12
N LEU A 356 5.96 -8.88 3.12
CA LEU A 356 5.37 -7.96 2.14
C LEU A 356 5.81 -8.29 0.71
N PHE A 357 7.10 -8.55 0.50
CA PHE A 357 7.64 -8.89 -0.82
C PHE A 357 7.17 -10.27 -1.26
N GLY A 358 7.30 -11.29 -0.41
CA GLY A 358 6.85 -12.65 -0.74
C GLY A 358 5.38 -12.67 -1.16
N MET A 359 4.53 -11.98 -0.40
CA MET A 359 3.11 -11.83 -0.71
C MET A 359 2.86 -11.02 -1.99
N GLY A 360 3.48 -9.85 -2.14
CA GLY A 360 3.25 -8.98 -3.30
C GLY A 360 3.62 -9.67 -4.62
N ASN A 361 4.64 -10.53 -4.61
CA ASN A 361 5.03 -11.32 -5.78
C ASN A 361 4.10 -12.51 -6.01
N SER A 362 3.58 -13.07 -4.91
CA SER A 362 2.62 -14.16 -4.94
C SER A 362 1.23 -13.75 -5.43
N ASP A 363 0.96 -12.44 -5.56
CA ASP A 363 -0.31 -11.90 -6.01
C ASP A 363 -0.42 -11.89 -7.54
N ARG A 364 -1.30 -12.76 -8.05
CA ARG A 364 -1.66 -12.85 -9.48
C ARG A 364 -2.26 -11.55 -10.01
N PHE A 365 -2.87 -10.73 -9.16
CA PHE A 365 -3.47 -9.44 -9.51
C PHE A 365 -2.56 -8.26 -9.16
N SER A 366 -1.28 -8.49 -8.88
CA SER A 366 -0.33 -7.39 -8.63
C SER A 366 -0.16 -6.51 -9.87
N ILE A 367 -0.03 -5.20 -9.64
CA ILE A 367 0.14 -4.22 -10.71
C ILE A 367 1.42 -4.44 -11.52
N GLY A 368 2.52 -4.83 -10.87
CA GLY A 368 3.77 -5.11 -11.58
C GLY A 368 3.66 -6.30 -12.54
N PHE A 369 2.97 -7.37 -12.11
CA PHE A 369 2.68 -8.50 -12.99
C PHE A 369 1.81 -8.09 -14.16
N ALA A 370 0.72 -7.38 -13.88
CA ALA A 370 -0.21 -6.94 -14.90
C ALA A 370 0.41 -5.98 -15.92
N MET A 371 1.35 -5.14 -15.48
CA MET A 371 2.10 -4.26 -16.36
C MET A 371 2.99 -5.04 -17.32
N MET A 372 3.76 -6.01 -16.84
CA MET A 372 4.92 -6.48 -17.60
C MET A 372 4.76 -7.87 -18.22
N ARG A 373 3.73 -8.65 -17.84
CA ARG A 373 3.53 -10.01 -18.36
C ARG A 373 3.49 -10.11 -19.89
N CYS A 374 2.70 -9.27 -20.59
CA CYS A 374 2.62 -9.32 -22.06
C CYS A 374 3.97 -9.10 -22.76
N LEU A 375 4.88 -8.35 -22.13
CA LEU A 375 6.21 -8.07 -22.68
C LEU A 375 7.20 -9.20 -22.41
N LEU A 376 7.11 -9.81 -21.23
CA LEU A 376 8.13 -10.74 -20.75
C LEU A 376 7.78 -12.21 -20.95
N VAL A 377 6.49 -12.56 -20.84
CA VAL A 377 5.99 -13.93 -20.96
C VAL A 377 5.45 -14.16 -22.37
N ASP A 378 4.59 -13.24 -22.83
CA ASP A 378 4.04 -13.27 -24.17
C ASP A 378 4.84 -12.32 -25.09
N ARG A 379 4.21 -11.90 -26.19
CA ARG A 379 4.68 -10.84 -27.07
C ARG A 379 3.55 -9.82 -27.22
N PRO A 380 3.81 -8.50 -27.32
CA PRO A 380 2.73 -7.52 -27.52
C PRO A 380 1.82 -7.80 -28.71
N TRP A 381 2.36 -8.42 -29.76
CA TRP A 381 1.62 -8.78 -30.97
C TRP A 381 0.82 -10.09 -30.87
N ASP A 382 0.97 -10.81 -29.75
CA ASP A 382 0.24 -12.03 -29.43
C ASP A 382 0.05 -12.18 -27.91
N CYS A 383 -0.49 -11.15 -27.25
CA CYS A 383 -0.64 -11.17 -25.80
C CYS A 383 -1.95 -11.83 -25.36
N HIS A 384 -1.85 -12.70 -24.35
CA HIS A 384 -2.95 -13.42 -23.74
C HIS A 384 -3.07 -13.07 -22.25
N PRO A 385 -3.86 -12.04 -21.89
CA PRO A 385 -4.16 -11.73 -20.51
C PRO A 385 -4.70 -12.94 -19.75
N SER A 386 -4.10 -13.21 -18.60
CA SER A 386 -4.41 -14.30 -17.67
C SER A 386 -5.35 -13.88 -16.55
N ASN A 387 -5.56 -12.58 -16.37
CA ASN A 387 -6.46 -12.00 -15.38
C ASN A 387 -7.07 -10.67 -15.88
N ALA A 388 -8.07 -10.19 -15.14
CA ALA A 388 -8.81 -8.98 -15.51
C ALA A 388 -7.98 -7.69 -15.45
N LEU A 389 -6.96 -7.60 -14.59
CA LEU A 389 -6.15 -6.39 -14.48
C LEU A 389 -5.24 -6.26 -15.70
N GLU A 390 -4.68 -7.38 -16.16
CA GLU A 390 -3.95 -7.46 -17.42
C GLU A 390 -4.84 -7.06 -18.60
N ASP A 391 -6.06 -7.59 -18.67
CA ASP A 391 -6.98 -7.27 -19.78
C ASP A 391 -7.36 -5.78 -19.82
N LEU A 392 -7.46 -5.14 -18.65
CA LEU A 392 -7.68 -3.70 -18.53
C LEU A 392 -6.46 -2.89 -18.98
N ILE A 393 -5.27 -3.23 -18.46
CA ILE A 393 -4.04 -2.48 -18.72
C ILE A 393 -3.59 -2.65 -20.17
N TRP A 394 -3.69 -3.86 -20.72
CA TRP A 394 -3.30 -4.22 -22.08
C TRP A 394 -4.49 -4.20 -23.03
N GLU A 395 -4.88 -3.01 -23.46
CA GLU A 395 -6.00 -2.81 -24.37
C GLU A 395 -5.73 -3.41 -25.76
N ARG A 396 -6.68 -4.22 -26.24
CA ARG A 396 -6.64 -4.79 -27.61
C ARG A 396 -6.66 -3.68 -28.65
N LYS A 397 -5.78 -3.78 -29.66
CA LYS A 397 -5.81 -2.91 -30.84
C LYS A 397 -6.05 -3.75 -32.08
N ASP A 398 -6.93 -3.26 -32.95
CA ASP A 398 -7.21 -3.92 -34.22
C ASP A 398 -6.06 -3.66 -35.21
N VAL A 399 -5.10 -4.59 -35.25
CA VAL A 399 -3.96 -4.56 -36.16
C VAL A 399 -4.09 -5.70 -37.17
N PRO A 400 -4.13 -5.41 -38.49
CA PRO A 400 -4.18 -6.47 -39.51
C PRO A 400 -3.05 -7.49 -39.35
N GLY A 401 -3.39 -8.78 -39.33
CA GLY A 401 -2.43 -9.87 -39.16
C GLY A 401 -2.04 -10.20 -37.72
N PHE A 402 -2.48 -9.41 -36.73
CA PHE A 402 -2.18 -9.61 -35.31
C PHE A 402 -3.46 -9.54 -34.46
N PRO A 403 -4.28 -10.60 -34.44
CA PRO A 403 -5.60 -10.57 -33.79
C PRO A 403 -5.54 -10.38 -32.27
N ASN A 404 -4.42 -10.75 -31.65
CA ASN A 404 -4.16 -10.64 -30.21
C ASN A 404 -3.23 -9.47 -29.87
N PHE A 405 -3.04 -8.54 -30.81
CA PHE A 405 -2.22 -7.37 -30.54
C PHE A 405 -2.83 -6.52 -29.43
N ARG A 406 -2.04 -6.26 -28.39
CA ARG A 406 -2.42 -5.42 -27.26
C ARG A 406 -1.36 -4.39 -26.99
N PHE A 407 -1.82 -3.24 -26.51
CA PHE A 407 -0.94 -2.16 -26.08
C PHE A 407 -1.48 -1.53 -24.82
N TYR A 408 -0.64 -0.81 -24.09
CA TYR A 408 -1.09 -0.17 -22.88
C TYR A 408 -2.25 0.79 -23.13
N SER A 409 -3.21 0.78 -22.21
CA SER A 409 -4.30 1.73 -22.19
C SER A 409 -3.82 3.08 -21.65
N ASP A 410 -3.76 4.09 -22.51
CA ASP A 410 -3.41 5.47 -22.12
C ASP A 410 -4.28 5.97 -20.95
N PHE A 411 -5.55 5.59 -20.95
CA PHE A 411 -6.49 5.92 -19.88
C PHE A 411 -6.04 5.34 -18.53
N TRP A 412 -5.76 4.04 -18.47
CA TRP A 412 -5.36 3.40 -17.20
C TRP A 412 -3.95 3.79 -16.78
N LEU A 413 -3.00 3.95 -17.70
CA LEU A 413 -1.66 4.46 -17.40
C LEU A 413 -1.72 5.80 -16.66
N LYS A 414 -2.58 6.72 -17.12
CA LYS A 414 -2.78 8.02 -16.48
C LYS A 414 -3.53 7.93 -15.14
N LYS A 415 -4.54 7.05 -15.04
CA LYS A 415 -5.31 6.87 -13.80
C LYS A 415 -4.50 6.22 -12.68
N LEU A 416 -3.55 5.36 -13.04
CA LEU A 416 -2.62 4.70 -12.12
C LEU A 416 -1.32 5.49 -11.91
N ASP A 417 -1.14 6.65 -12.57
CA ASP A 417 0.08 7.47 -12.45
C ASP A 417 1.38 6.67 -12.73
N LEU A 418 1.29 5.71 -13.65
CA LEU A 418 2.38 4.78 -13.94
C LEU A 418 3.65 5.43 -14.48
N PRO A 419 3.62 6.53 -15.27
CA PRO A 419 4.84 7.23 -15.67
C PRO A 419 5.65 7.78 -14.48
N ALA A 420 4.99 8.06 -13.36
CA ALA A 420 5.62 8.46 -12.10
C ALA A 420 5.59 7.32 -11.06
N HIS A 421 5.41 6.08 -11.49
CA HIS A 421 5.41 4.89 -10.63
C HIS A 421 4.42 4.98 -9.45
N GLY A 422 3.32 5.73 -9.63
CA GLY A 422 2.32 5.92 -8.59
C GLY A 422 2.69 6.88 -7.47
N THR A 423 3.85 7.56 -7.54
CA THR A 423 4.33 8.42 -6.44
C THR A 423 3.39 9.57 -6.12
N ASN A 424 2.56 10.01 -7.06
CA ASN A 424 1.60 11.10 -6.85
C ASN A 424 0.21 10.61 -6.48
N LEU A 425 -0.02 9.29 -6.38
CA LEU A 425 -1.36 8.76 -6.15
C LEU A 425 -1.94 9.12 -4.79
N LEU A 426 -1.12 9.19 -3.74
CA LEU A 426 -1.60 9.63 -2.42
C LEU A 426 -1.94 11.13 -2.43
N TRP A 427 -1.08 11.94 -3.06
CA TRP A 427 -1.34 13.37 -3.28
C TRP A 427 -2.68 13.56 -4.00
N ARG A 428 -2.89 12.85 -5.11
CA ARG A 428 -4.11 12.88 -5.91
C ARG A 428 -5.32 12.30 -5.16
N LEU A 429 -5.12 11.28 -4.33
CA LEU A 429 -6.20 10.72 -3.51
C LEU A 429 -6.77 11.80 -2.58
N ILE A 430 -5.91 12.61 -1.96
CA ILE A 430 -6.33 13.70 -1.07
C ILE A 430 -6.95 14.83 -1.89
N THR A 431 -6.26 15.35 -2.90
CA THR A 431 -6.68 16.57 -3.62
C THR A 431 -7.85 16.35 -4.58
N GLU A 432 -8.03 15.14 -5.13
CA GLU A 432 -9.17 14.83 -6.01
C GLU A 432 -10.43 14.41 -5.22
N ASN A 433 -10.34 14.21 -3.90
CA ASN A 433 -11.46 13.72 -3.05
C ASN A 433 -11.70 14.54 -1.77
N SER A 434 -11.06 15.71 -1.63
CA SER A 434 -11.29 16.65 -0.53
C SER A 434 -11.20 18.10 -1.04
N GLU A 435 -11.51 19.07 -0.17
CA GLU A 435 -11.32 20.50 -0.48
C GLU A 435 -9.85 20.96 -0.31
N ILE A 436 -8.96 20.07 0.12
CA ILE A 436 -7.54 20.38 0.32
C ILE A 436 -6.84 20.35 -1.04
N ASN A 437 -6.41 21.52 -1.52
CA ASN A 437 -5.76 21.66 -2.83
C ASN A 437 -4.23 21.70 -2.75
N CYS A 438 -3.67 21.95 -1.57
CA CYS A 438 -2.24 22.11 -1.36
C CYS A 438 -1.77 21.12 -0.29
N VAL A 439 -0.93 20.17 -0.68
CA VAL A 439 -0.30 19.23 0.26
C VAL A 439 1.18 19.07 -0.10
N GLN A 440 1.95 18.53 0.84
CA GLN A 440 3.36 18.24 0.65
C GLN A 440 3.59 17.37 -0.59
N ARG A 441 4.72 17.58 -1.27
CA ARG A 441 5.14 16.75 -2.41
C ARG A 441 5.00 15.25 -2.12
N SER A 442 5.42 14.83 -0.92
CA SER A 442 5.15 13.51 -0.36
C SER A 442 4.29 13.66 0.89
N PRO A 443 2.96 13.42 0.81
CA PRO A 443 2.03 13.60 1.94
C PRO A 443 2.30 12.67 3.14
N LEU A 444 3.19 11.69 2.98
CA LEU A 444 3.60 10.76 4.04
C LEU A 444 4.56 11.40 5.03
N PHE A 445 5.24 12.48 4.64
CA PHE A 445 6.27 13.12 5.44
C PHE A 445 5.87 14.56 5.78
N PRO A 446 6.37 15.09 6.92
CA PRO A 446 6.15 16.48 7.28
C PRO A 446 6.58 17.46 6.17
N PRO A 447 5.97 18.65 6.11
CA PRO A 447 6.35 19.67 5.14
C PRO A 447 7.76 20.18 5.43
N ASP A 448 8.55 20.37 4.38
CA ASP A 448 9.85 21.02 4.46
C ASP A 448 10.06 21.88 3.21
N ASN A 449 10.46 23.14 3.36
CA ASN A 449 10.49 24.10 2.25
C ASN A 449 11.48 23.71 1.13
N ILE A 450 12.45 22.84 1.42
CA ILE A 450 13.51 22.45 0.48
C ILE A 450 13.28 21.03 -0.02
N THR A 451 13.10 20.08 0.91
CA THR A 451 13.08 18.64 0.64
C THR A 451 11.68 18.09 0.40
N ASN A 452 10.64 18.70 0.97
CA ASN A 452 9.25 18.25 0.84
C ASN A 452 8.25 19.43 0.79
N PRO A 453 8.35 20.31 -0.23
CA PRO A 453 7.58 21.55 -0.28
C PRO A 453 6.07 21.27 -0.41
N ILE A 454 5.25 22.21 0.06
CA ILE A 454 3.80 22.19 -0.16
C ILE A 454 3.52 22.60 -1.61
N LEU A 455 2.80 21.76 -2.34
CA LEU A 455 2.45 21.95 -3.74
C LEU A 455 0.93 22.09 -3.88
N CYS A 456 0.49 23.18 -4.51
CA CYS A 456 -0.92 23.43 -4.86
C CYS A 456 -1.29 22.99 -6.28
N SER A 457 -0.29 22.62 -7.06
CA SER A 457 -0.43 22.03 -8.39
C SER A 457 0.68 21.00 -8.57
N GLN A 458 0.37 19.94 -9.30
CA GLN A 458 1.33 18.89 -9.54
C GLN A 458 2.36 19.37 -10.58
N GLU A 459 3.65 19.16 -10.32
CA GLU A 459 4.66 19.27 -11.37
C GLU A 459 4.39 18.19 -12.43
N ALA A 460 4.36 18.58 -13.71
CA ALA A 460 4.26 17.60 -14.78
C ALA A 460 5.45 16.64 -14.68
N GLY A 461 5.18 15.36 -14.41
CA GLY A 461 6.21 14.34 -14.34
C GLY A 461 7.09 14.39 -15.58
N LYS A 462 8.42 14.30 -15.40
CA LYS A 462 9.35 14.23 -16.53
C LYS A 462 8.99 12.99 -17.36
N GLY A 463 8.73 13.18 -18.65
CA GLY A 463 8.41 12.07 -19.56
C GLY A 463 9.52 11.03 -19.54
N THR A 464 9.18 9.78 -19.24
CA THR A 464 10.14 8.68 -19.21
C THR A 464 10.44 8.16 -20.62
N SER A 465 11.53 7.41 -20.79
CA SER A 465 11.87 6.71 -22.04
C SER A 465 10.73 5.82 -22.54
N LEU A 466 9.95 5.25 -21.61
CA LEU A 466 8.74 4.49 -21.91
C LEU A 466 7.70 5.36 -22.61
N VAL A 467 7.39 6.56 -22.12
CA VAL A 467 6.42 7.47 -22.76
C VAL A 467 6.84 7.79 -24.20
N VAL A 468 8.14 7.98 -24.45
CA VAL A 468 8.67 8.20 -25.80
C VAL A 468 8.50 6.95 -26.68
N LEU A 469 8.83 5.77 -26.17
CA LEU A 469 8.61 4.49 -26.87
C LEU A 469 7.14 4.25 -27.16
N LEU A 470 6.25 4.49 -26.20
CA LEU A 470 4.80 4.33 -26.34
C LEU A 470 4.26 5.26 -27.43
N ASN A 471 4.71 6.52 -27.44
CA ASN A 471 4.34 7.47 -28.50
C ASN A 471 4.82 7.02 -29.88
N LEU A 472 6.06 6.52 -30.00
CA LEU A 472 6.58 5.99 -31.28
C LEU A 472 5.77 4.78 -31.77
N PHE A 473 5.41 3.86 -30.87
CA PHE A 473 4.52 2.74 -31.19
C PHE A 473 3.11 3.20 -31.58
N GLN A 474 2.56 4.20 -30.89
CA GLN A 474 1.25 4.77 -31.18
C GLN A 474 1.23 5.46 -32.55
N ILE A 475 2.32 6.14 -32.93
CA ILE A 475 2.51 6.70 -34.27
C ILE A 475 2.53 5.57 -35.32
N ALA A 476 3.27 4.48 -35.10
CA ALA A 476 3.28 3.32 -35.98
C ALA A 476 1.88 2.69 -36.13
N LEU A 477 1.14 2.51 -35.03
CA LEU A 477 -0.26 2.05 -35.03
C LEU A 477 -1.18 3.00 -35.82
N SER A 478 -0.99 4.30 -35.72
CA SER A 478 -1.75 5.30 -36.48
C SER A 478 -1.45 5.20 -37.98
N LEU A 479 -0.19 5.01 -38.36
CA LEU A 479 0.22 4.79 -39.75
C LEU A 479 -0.35 3.49 -40.33
N LEU A 480 -0.48 2.43 -39.52
CA LEU A 480 -1.16 1.18 -39.89
C LEU A 480 -2.63 1.41 -40.26
N LYS A 481 -3.35 2.21 -39.48
CA LYS A 481 -4.77 2.52 -39.71
C LYS A 481 -5.01 3.32 -41.00
N GLN A 482 -4.02 4.07 -41.47
CA GLN A 482 -4.19 4.91 -42.66
C GLN A 482 -4.19 4.12 -43.97
N GLY A 483 -3.75 2.86 -43.99
CA GLY A 483 -3.85 1.96 -45.16
C GLY A 483 -2.55 1.77 -45.97
N PRO A 484 -1.99 2.81 -46.64
CA PRO A 484 -0.88 2.64 -47.56
C PRO A 484 0.47 2.41 -46.87
N TYR A 485 0.56 2.65 -45.55
CA TYR A 485 1.78 2.49 -44.76
C TYR A 485 1.76 1.24 -43.86
N SER A 486 0.80 0.33 -44.04
CA SER A 486 0.61 -0.85 -43.20
C SER A 486 1.82 -1.80 -43.16
N PHE A 487 2.51 -1.99 -44.28
CA PHE A 487 3.73 -2.80 -44.34
C PHE A 487 4.88 -2.19 -43.52
N ILE A 488 5.16 -0.90 -43.71
CA ILE A 488 6.23 -0.19 -43.00
C ILE A 488 5.96 -0.20 -41.49
N ALA A 489 4.73 0.08 -41.10
CA ALA A 489 4.35 0.08 -39.69
C ALA A 489 4.32 -1.34 -39.09
N THR A 490 4.00 -2.38 -39.87
CA THR A 490 4.16 -3.79 -39.43
C THR A 490 5.63 -4.13 -39.17
N VAL A 491 6.54 -3.70 -40.05
CA VAL A 491 7.99 -3.88 -39.85
C VAL A 491 8.47 -3.12 -38.62
N ILE A 492 8.03 -1.87 -38.42
CA ILE A 492 8.40 -1.06 -37.23
C ILE A 492 7.90 -1.74 -35.95
N ILE A 493 6.66 -2.22 -35.91
CA ILE A 493 6.12 -2.92 -34.75
C ILE A 493 6.93 -4.20 -34.50
N THR A 494 7.12 -5.03 -35.52
CA THR A 494 7.83 -6.32 -35.37
C THR A 494 9.30 -6.12 -34.97
N ALA A 495 9.99 -5.16 -35.59
CA ALA A 495 11.38 -4.85 -35.27
C ALA A 495 11.52 -4.17 -33.90
N GLY A 496 10.67 -3.19 -33.58
CA GLY A 496 10.68 -2.52 -32.28
C GLY A 496 10.39 -3.49 -31.14
N SER A 497 9.41 -4.37 -31.31
CA SER A 497 9.10 -5.37 -30.30
C SER A 497 10.13 -6.50 -30.27
N GLY A 498 10.80 -6.81 -31.39
CA GLY A 498 11.99 -7.68 -31.44
C GLY A 498 13.21 -7.10 -30.74
N ILE A 499 13.47 -5.79 -30.86
CA ILE A 499 14.53 -5.07 -30.15
C ILE A 499 14.27 -5.11 -28.64
N LEU A 500 13.03 -4.87 -28.20
CA LEU A 500 12.63 -5.01 -26.80
C LEU A 500 12.89 -6.43 -26.27
N ALA A 501 12.55 -7.46 -27.05
CA ALA A 501 12.81 -8.85 -26.71
C ALA A 501 14.33 -9.17 -26.64
N ILE A 502 15.13 -8.61 -27.54
CA ILE A 502 16.60 -8.79 -27.56
C ILE A 502 17.25 -8.06 -26.38
N ILE A 503 16.85 -6.83 -26.06
CA ILE A 503 17.35 -6.09 -24.89
C ILE A 503 17.03 -6.88 -23.61
N HIS A 504 15.81 -7.41 -23.50
CA HIS A 504 15.42 -8.28 -22.39
C HIS A 504 16.30 -9.54 -22.30
N TYR A 505 16.50 -10.25 -23.42
CA TYR A 505 17.34 -11.44 -23.47
C TYR A 505 18.82 -11.16 -23.13
N LEU A 506 19.36 -10.02 -23.57
CA LEU A 506 20.73 -9.61 -23.29
C LEU A 506 20.90 -9.14 -21.84
N GLY A 507 19.93 -8.43 -21.26
CA GLY A 507 19.92 -8.04 -19.85
C GLY A 507 19.85 -9.23 -18.88
N TRP A 508 19.20 -10.32 -19.30
CA TRP A 508 19.22 -11.59 -18.56
C TRP A 508 20.62 -12.23 -18.56
N LYS A 509 21.37 -12.11 -19.65
CA LYS A 509 22.73 -12.67 -19.78
C LYS A 509 23.81 -11.89 -19.04
N THR A 510 23.66 -10.57 -18.93
CA THR A 510 24.64 -9.72 -18.21
C THR A 510 24.50 -9.82 -16.70
N SER A 511 23.29 -10.06 -16.18
CA SER A 511 23.05 -10.26 -14.74
C SER A 511 23.46 -11.64 -14.21
N GLY A 512 23.57 -12.65 -15.08
CA GLY A 512 24.04 -14.00 -14.69
C GLY A 512 25.56 -14.16 -14.53
N ARG A 513 26.36 -13.08 -14.57
CA ARG A 513 27.83 -13.17 -14.72
C ARG A 513 28.68 -12.61 -13.58
N HIS A 514 28.10 -12.19 -12.45
CA HIS A 514 28.88 -11.84 -11.26
C HIS A 514 28.60 -12.81 -10.09
N LYS A 515 29.23 -13.98 -10.17
CA LYS A 515 29.69 -14.74 -9.00
C LYS A 515 31.08 -15.31 -9.32
N THR A 516 32.09 -14.59 -8.88
CA THR A 516 33.42 -15.11 -8.52
C THR A 516 33.87 -14.36 -7.29
#